data_AF-A0A1I3RBF9-F1
#
_entry.id   AF-A0A1I3RBF9-F1
#
_cell.length_a   1.000
_cell.length_b   1.000
_cell.length_c   1.000
_cell.angle_alpha   90.00
_cell.angle_beta   90.00
_cell.angle_gamma   90.00
#
_symmetry.space_group_name_H-M   'P 1'
#
loop_
_entity.id
_entity.type
_entity.pdbx_description
1 polymer ?
#
loop_
_entity_poly.entity_id
_entity_poly.type
_entity_poly.pdbx_seq_one_letter_code
_entity_poly.pdbx_strand_id
1 'polypeptide(L)'
;MNKTAAAKAPGLHAVRLGIAILFHPADGFEELQKTRNLIAACVIILLTLAVRIVTIYMTSFHMTSLQPENADLNLEIIRFVVPLVSGVIACYLITAIMDGEAHFSQIFTAMSYALIPYVVFSIPLAALSTIMSRGELGLYNSISTIIWAWVALLIFIQLKVLNDYTFKKSVGVMLLTIVAFLIFWGTVGLTFALTNHVLQFVREVIVEARYLLEN
;
A
#
# COMPACT_ATOMS: atom_id res chain seq x y z
N MET A 1 -4.37 39.67 18.31
CA MET A 1 -3.92 38.64 19.26
C MET A 1 -5.14 37.87 19.74
N ASN A 2 -5.48 36.75 19.12
CA ASN A 2 -6.45 35.80 19.69
C ASN A 2 -6.05 34.38 19.29
N LYS A 3 -5.17 33.79 20.11
CA LYS A 3 -4.84 32.37 20.13
C LYS A 3 -5.86 31.70 21.04
N THR A 4 -7.04 31.36 20.53
CA THR A 4 -7.99 30.49 21.23
C THR A 4 -8.12 29.18 20.48
N ALA A 5 -7.28 28.24 20.89
CA ALA A 5 -7.70 26.91 21.29
C ALA A 5 -8.70 26.20 20.36
N ALA A 6 -8.31 25.91 19.12
CA ALA A 6 -8.81 24.73 18.43
C ALA A 6 -7.83 23.58 18.68
N ALA A 7 -7.80 23.07 19.92
CA ALA A 7 -7.40 21.70 20.17
C ALA A 7 -8.47 20.78 19.54
N LYS A 8 -8.51 20.78 18.21
CA LYS A 8 -9.41 19.96 17.39
C LYS A 8 -9.03 18.52 17.72
N ALA A 9 -9.98 17.72 18.21
CA ALA A 9 -9.74 16.32 18.54
C ALA A 9 -8.91 15.67 17.42
N PRO A 10 -7.73 15.11 17.72
CA PRO A 10 -6.74 14.74 16.70
C PRO A 10 -7.31 13.80 15.63
N GLY A 11 -8.30 12.97 16.00
CA GLY A 11 -9.02 12.09 15.07
C GLY A 11 -9.94 12.81 14.08
N LEU A 12 -10.66 13.86 14.50
CA LEU A 12 -11.59 14.57 13.62
C LEU A 12 -10.86 15.33 12.50
N HIS A 13 -9.66 15.83 12.81
CA HIS A 13 -8.80 16.46 11.83
C HIS A 13 -8.33 15.45 10.76
N ALA A 14 -7.92 14.25 11.18
CA ALA A 14 -7.48 13.20 10.27
C ALA A 14 -8.59 12.74 9.31
N VAL A 15 -9.81 12.53 9.83
CA VAL A 15 -10.95 12.14 8.99
C VAL A 15 -11.32 13.23 7.99
N ARG A 16 -11.39 14.49 8.44
CA ARG A 16 -11.70 15.62 7.55
C ARG A 16 -10.65 15.79 6.47
N LEU A 17 -9.37 15.62 6.80
CA LEU A 17 -8.27 15.66 5.84
C LEU A 17 -8.37 14.52 4.83
N GLY A 18 -8.77 13.33 5.29
CA GLY A 18 -9.02 12.19 4.42
C GLY A 18 -10.13 12.43 3.40
N ILE A 19 -11.23 13.05 3.83
CA ILE A 19 -12.32 13.46 2.94
C ILE A 19 -11.85 14.57 1.99
N ALA A 20 -11.07 15.53 2.46
CA ALA A 20 -10.51 16.58 1.60
C ALA A 20 -9.64 15.97 0.50
N ILE A 21 -8.80 14.97 0.81
CA ILE A 21 -7.95 14.29 -0.17
C ILE A 21 -8.77 13.51 -1.22
N LEU A 22 -9.95 12.99 -0.86
CA LEU A 22 -10.85 12.31 -1.80
C LEU A 22 -11.41 13.25 -2.87
N PHE A 23 -11.81 14.47 -2.50
CA PHE A 23 -12.50 15.40 -3.39
C PHE A 23 -11.58 16.47 -3.99
N HIS A 24 -10.61 16.95 -3.21
CA HIS A 24 -9.64 17.99 -3.54
C HIS A 24 -8.23 17.54 -3.15
N PRO A 25 -7.65 16.57 -3.88
CA PRO A 25 -6.40 15.93 -3.50
C PRO A 25 -5.22 16.89 -3.38
N ALA A 26 -5.10 17.88 -4.27
CA ALA A 26 -4.00 18.84 -4.24
C ALA A 26 -4.00 19.64 -2.92
N ASP A 27 -5.12 20.29 -2.61
CA ASP A 27 -5.29 21.08 -1.39
C ASP A 27 -5.11 20.22 -0.13
N GLY A 28 -5.63 19.00 -0.14
CA GLY A 28 -5.49 18.05 0.97
C GLY A 28 -4.04 17.66 1.22
N PHE A 29 -3.24 17.42 0.17
CA PHE A 29 -1.82 17.10 0.32
C PHE A 29 -0.98 18.32 0.72
N GLU A 30 -1.35 19.54 0.31
CA GLU A 30 -0.71 20.78 0.80
C GLU A 30 -0.96 21.00 2.31
N GLU A 31 -2.19 20.75 2.78
CA GLU A 31 -2.52 20.82 4.22
C GLU A 31 -1.78 19.72 5.01
N LEU A 32 -1.62 18.54 4.40
CA LEU A 32 -0.86 17.44 4.98
C LEU A 32 0.64 17.78 5.10
N GLN A 33 1.22 18.48 4.14
CA GLN A 33 2.62 18.89 4.18
C GLN A 33 2.94 19.74 5.42
N LYS A 34 1.97 20.57 5.85
CA LYS A 34 2.04 21.43 7.05
C LYS A 34 1.88 20.65 8.35
N THR A 35 1.32 19.44 8.31
CA THR A 35 0.94 18.66 9.50
C THR A 35 1.75 17.36 9.60
N ARG A 36 2.80 17.34 10.43
CA ARG A 36 3.66 16.16 10.63
C ARG A 36 3.11 15.17 11.67
N ASN A 37 1.90 14.64 11.44
CA ASN A 37 1.27 13.71 12.37
C ASN A 37 1.43 12.24 11.93
N LEU A 38 2.54 11.62 12.33
CA LEU A 38 2.82 10.20 12.07
C LEU A 38 1.81 9.25 12.74
N ILE A 39 1.20 9.66 13.86
CA ILE A 39 0.20 8.85 14.56
C ILE A 39 -1.03 8.68 13.66
N ALA A 40 -1.45 9.74 12.98
CA ALA A 40 -2.57 9.68 12.04
C ALA A 40 -2.27 8.75 10.85
N ALA A 41 -1.03 8.73 10.33
CA ALA A 41 -0.60 7.80 9.28
C ALA A 41 -0.76 6.33 9.72
N CYS A 42 -0.20 6.00 10.89
CA CYS A 42 -0.29 4.65 11.44
C CYS A 42 -1.74 4.21 11.67
N VAL A 43 -2.60 5.10 12.18
CA VAL A 43 -4.03 4.83 12.36
C VAL A 43 -4.72 4.52 11.03
N ILE A 44 -4.41 5.25 9.96
CA ILE A 44 -4.99 5.00 8.63
C ILE A 44 -4.49 3.68 8.03
N ILE A 45 -3.23 3.33 8.21
CA ILE A 45 -2.71 2.02 7.78
C ILE A 45 -3.41 0.90 8.55
N LEU A 46 -3.55 1.02 9.87
CA LEU A 46 -4.29 0.05 10.69
C LEU A 46 -5.75 -0.06 10.27
N LEU A 47 -6.40 1.06 9.96
CA LEU A 47 -7.77 1.08 9.43
C LEU A 47 -7.84 0.39 8.07
N THR A 48 -6.86 0.62 7.19
CA THR A 48 -6.80 -0.01 5.87
C THR A 48 -6.61 -1.52 5.99
N LEU A 49 -5.76 -1.97 6.90
CA LEU A 49 -5.60 -3.38 7.23
C LEU A 49 -6.89 -3.98 7.76
N ALA A 50 -7.56 -3.32 8.71
CA ALA A 50 -8.83 -3.77 9.25
C ALA A 50 -9.91 -3.90 8.15
N VAL A 51 -10.04 -2.89 7.28
CA VAL A 51 -10.97 -2.95 6.14
C VAL A 51 -10.61 -4.06 5.17
N ARG A 52 -9.33 -4.29 4.91
CA ARG A 52 -8.88 -5.38 4.04
C ARG A 52 -9.24 -6.75 4.64
N ILE A 53 -9.00 -6.94 5.92
CA ILE A 53 -9.37 -8.16 6.65
C ILE A 53 -10.89 -8.37 6.56
N VAL A 54 -11.68 -7.34 6.88
CA VAL A 54 -13.15 -7.39 6.78
C VAL A 54 -13.60 -7.71 5.36
N THR A 55 -12.99 -7.10 4.35
CA THR A 55 -13.29 -7.36 2.93
C THR A 55 -13.01 -8.81 2.57
N ILE A 56 -11.90 -9.40 3.03
CA ILE A 56 -11.58 -10.81 2.78
C ILE A 56 -12.65 -11.73 3.39
N TYR A 57 -13.11 -11.45 4.60
CA TYR A 57 -14.15 -12.25 5.26
C TYR A 57 -15.57 -12.00 4.72
N MET A 58 -15.88 -10.79 4.25
CA MET A 58 -17.19 -10.44 3.69
C MET A 58 -17.33 -10.80 2.21
N THR A 59 -16.22 -10.83 1.46
CA THR A 59 -16.27 -11.21 0.04
C THR A 59 -16.66 -12.66 -0.08
N SER A 60 -17.77 -12.92 -0.77
CA SER A 60 -18.35 -14.25 -0.93
C SER A 60 -17.30 -15.29 -1.33
N PHE A 61 -17.34 -16.45 -0.67
CA PHE A 61 -16.50 -17.65 -0.95
C PHE A 61 -16.44 -18.03 -2.44
N HIS A 62 -17.44 -17.64 -3.23
CA HIS A 62 -17.57 -17.93 -4.65
C HIS A 62 -16.79 -16.98 -5.59
N MET A 63 -16.32 -15.82 -5.09
CA MET A 63 -15.66 -14.74 -5.85
C MET A 63 -14.17 -14.60 -5.51
N THR A 64 -13.75 -15.17 -4.40
CA THR A 64 -12.40 -15.02 -3.85
C THR A 64 -11.52 -16.19 -4.30
N SER A 65 -10.32 -15.89 -4.83
CA SER A 65 -9.31 -16.89 -5.21
C SER A 65 -8.44 -17.39 -4.04
N LEU A 66 -8.67 -16.86 -2.84
CA LEU A 66 -7.98 -17.20 -1.59
C LEU A 66 -8.97 -17.91 -0.65
N GLN A 67 -8.88 -19.23 -0.48
CA GLN A 67 -9.71 -19.89 0.53
C GLN A 67 -9.49 -19.23 1.91
N PRO A 68 -10.56 -18.80 2.62
CA PRO A 68 -10.47 -18.27 3.99
C PRO A 68 -9.80 -19.25 4.97
N GLU A 69 -9.84 -20.54 4.65
CA GLU A 69 -9.29 -21.65 5.44
C GLU A 69 -7.75 -21.72 5.41
N ASN A 70 -7.12 -21.09 4.40
CA ASN A 70 -5.65 -21.02 4.25
C ASN A 70 -5.11 -19.59 4.42
N ALA A 71 -5.95 -18.64 4.80
CA ALA A 71 -5.56 -17.25 4.95
C ALA A 71 -4.86 -17.05 6.30
N ASP A 72 -3.55 -17.30 6.33
CA ASP A 72 -2.72 -16.83 7.44
C ASP A 72 -2.81 -15.31 7.53
N LEU A 73 -3.53 -14.84 8.56
CA LEU A 73 -3.79 -13.42 8.80
C LEU A 73 -2.47 -12.64 8.91
N ASN A 74 -1.44 -13.27 9.45
CA ASN A 74 -0.08 -12.73 9.50
C ASN A 74 0.54 -12.55 8.10
N LEU A 75 0.39 -13.54 7.20
CA LEU A 75 0.90 -13.45 5.84
C LEU A 75 0.17 -12.36 5.03
N GLU A 76 -1.13 -12.20 5.22
CA GLU A 76 -1.89 -11.13 4.57
C GLU A 76 -1.44 -9.73 5.02
N ILE A 77 -1.18 -9.54 6.32
CA ILE A 77 -0.62 -8.28 6.84
C ILE A 77 0.74 -8.01 6.21
N ILE A 78 1.64 -9.00 6.20
CA ILE A 78 2.98 -8.87 5.61
C ILE A 78 2.87 -8.53 4.11
N ARG A 79 2.01 -9.23 3.38
CA ARG A 79 1.79 -9.03 1.95
C ARG A 79 1.24 -7.65 1.61
N PHE A 80 0.57 -6.97 2.55
CA PHE A 80 0.11 -5.60 2.35
C PHE A 80 1.13 -4.55 2.81
N VAL A 81 1.66 -4.71 4.02
CA VAL A 81 2.52 -3.69 4.65
C VAL A 81 3.90 -3.65 3.99
N VAL A 82 4.49 -4.79 3.62
CA VAL A 82 5.84 -4.83 3.06
C VAL A 82 5.91 -4.11 1.70
N PRO A 83 5.01 -4.35 0.73
CA PRO A 83 4.97 -3.57 -0.51
C PRO A 83 4.71 -2.08 -0.29
N LEU A 84 3.85 -1.71 0.67
CA LEU A 84 3.60 -0.32 0.98
C LEU A 84 4.84 0.39 1.52
N VAL A 85 5.51 -0.19 2.52
CA VAL A 85 6.71 0.39 3.14
C VAL A 85 7.85 0.45 2.13
N SER A 86 8.08 -0.62 1.36
CA SER A 86 9.08 -0.62 0.27
C SER A 86 8.76 0.43 -0.80
N GLY A 87 7.48 0.66 -1.12
CA GLY A 87 7.04 1.70 -2.04
C GLY A 87 7.33 3.11 -1.52
N VAL A 88 7.09 3.36 -0.22
CA VAL A 88 7.45 4.62 0.44
C VAL A 88 8.97 4.84 0.42
N ILE A 89 9.75 3.79 0.71
CA ILE A 89 11.23 3.86 0.67
C ILE A 89 11.71 4.16 -0.74
N ALA A 90 11.25 3.41 -1.76
CA ALA A 90 11.60 3.64 -3.15
C ALA A 90 11.24 5.07 -3.59
N CYS A 91 10.05 5.54 -3.25
CA CYS A 91 9.60 6.90 -3.54
C CYS A 91 10.54 7.93 -2.90
N TYR A 92 10.83 7.80 -1.61
CA TYR A 92 11.73 8.69 -0.88
C TYR A 92 13.15 8.71 -1.47
N LEU A 93 13.72 7.55 -1.79
CA LEU A 93 15.06 7.44 -2.35
C LEU A 93 15.14 8.10 -3.73
N ILE A 94 14.16 7.85 -4.60
CA ILE A 94 14.13 8.47 -5.93
C ILE A 94 13.87 9.97 -5.84
N THR A 95 12.98 10.43 -4.96
CA THR A 95 12.80 11.87 -4.74
C THR A 95 14.06 12.53 -4.19
N ALA A 96 14.80 11.86 -3.29
CA ALA A 96 16.05 12.38 -2.76
C ALA A 96 17.14 12.53 -3.84
N ILE A 97 17.19 11.60 -4.81
CA ILE A 97 18.10 11.70 -5.97
C ILE A 97 17.67 12.82 -6.93
N MET A 98 16.37 13.06 -7.04
CA MET A 98 15.77 14.03 -7.97
C MET A 98 15.56 15.42 -7.36
N ASP A 99 16.32 15.74 -6.30
CA ASP A 99 16.23 16.99 -5.53
C ASP A 99 14.81 17.31 -5.09
N GLY A 100 14.15 16.34 -4.46
CA GLY A 100 12.82 16.47 -3.86
C GLY A 100 12.86 17.10 -2.47
N GLU A 101 11.84 17.90 -2.17
CA GLU A 101 11.72 18.62 -0.90
C GLU A 101 11.03 17.78 0.19
N ALA A 102 10.38 16.69 -0.19
CA ALA A 102 9.55 15.90 0.71
C ALA A 102 10.40 15.07 1.68
N HIS A 103 10.10 15.15 2.97
CA HIS A 103 10.70 14.27 3.95
C HIS A 103 10.03 12.89 3.97
N PHE A 104 10.76 11.86 4.37
CA PHE A 104 10.25 10.49 4.50
C PHE A 104 8.94 10.40 5.30
N SER A 105 8.83 11.14 6.42
CA SER A 105 7.61 11.16 7.26
C SER A 105 6.39 11.75 6.53
N GLN A 106 6.59 12.74 5.66
CA GLN A 106 5.52 13.34 4.86
C GLN A 106 5.08 12.38 3.76
N ILE A 107 6.03 11.76 3.05
CA ILE A 107 5.74 10.75 2.00
C ILE A 107 4.99 9.56 2.61
N PHE A 108 5.45 9.04 3.75
CA PHE A 108 4.79 7.93 4.44
C PHE A 108 3.34 8.27 4.82
N THR A 109 3.13 9.47 5.37
CA THR A 109 1.80 9.93 5.74
C THR A 109 0.93 10.10 4.49
N ALA A 110 1.43 10.76 3.45
CA ALA A 110 0.69 10.97 2.21
C ALA A 110 0.31 9.65 1.53
N MET A 111 1.21 8.66 1.53
CA MET A 111 0.95 7.34 0.94
C MET A 111 -0.14 6.59 1.71
N SER A 112 -0.19 6.78 3.03
CA SER A 112 -1.26 6.24 3.88
C SER A 112 -2.61 6.88 3.55
N TYR A 113 -2.66 8.21 3.40
CA TYR A 113 -3.88 8.92 3.01
C TYR A 113 -4.31 8.65 1.56
N ALA A 114 -3.37 8.31 0.66
CA ALA A 114 -3.68 7.92 -0.71
C ALA A 114 -4.48 6.60 -0.79
N LEU A 115 -4.50 5.78 0.27
CA LEU A 115 -5.29 4.54 0.36
C LEU A 115 -6.75 4.76 0.76
N ILE A 116 -7.15 5.99 1.10
CA ILE A 116 -8.52 6.27 1.56
C ILE A 116 -9.62 5.85 0.58
N PRO A 117 -9.49 6.02 -0.75
CA PRO A 117 -10.50 5.50 -1.69
C PRO A 117 -10.72 3.99 -1.52
N TYR A 118 -9.65 3.22 -1.30
CA TYR A 118 -9.75 1.80 -1.04
C TYR A 118 -10.54 1.53 0.26
N VAL A 119 -10.19 2.21 1.35
CA VAL A 119 -10.90 2.05 2.64
C VAL A 119 -12.40 2.33 2.52
N VAL A 120 -12.76 3.40 1.81
CA VAL A 120 -14.15 3.87 1.69
C VAL A 120 -14.98 3.02 0.73
N PHE A 121 -14.42 2.63 -0.42
CA PHE A 121 -15.17 1.94 -1.47
C PHE A 121 -15.07 0.42 -1.40
N SER A 122 -14.07 -0.16 -0.73
CA SER A 122 -13.97 -1.62 -0.58
C SER A 122 -15.06 -2.21 0.30
N ILE A 123 -15.51 -1.52 1.36
CA ILE A 123 -16.59 -2.04 2.23
C ILE A 123 -17.92 -2.16 1.47
N PRO A 124 -18.43 -1.12 0.76
CA PRO A 124 -19.63 -1.26 -0.07
C PRO A 124 -19.48 -2.33 -1.15
N LEU A 125 -18.31 -2.41 -1.80
CA LEU A 125 -18.06 -3.39 -2.85
C LEU A 125 -18.08 -4.82 -2.28
N ALA A 126 -17.50 -5.04 -1.10
CA ALA A 126 -17.56 -6.32 -0.40
C ALA A 126 -19.00 -6.72 -0.06
N ALA A 127 -19.81 -5.79 0.44
CA ALA A 127 -21.22 -6.03 0.73
C ALA A 127 -22.04 -6.36 -0.53
N LEU A 128 -21.77 -5.66 -1.65
CA LEU A 128 -22.38 -5.97 -2.94
C LEU A 128 -21.98 -7.37 -3.44
N SER A 129 -20.75 -7.82 -3.18
CA SER A 129 -20.29 -9.15 -3.58
C SER A 129 -21.09 -10.30 -2.94
N THR A 130 -21.77 -10.06 -1.81
CA THR A 130 -22.66 -11.04 -1.16
C THR A 130 -23.96 -11.26 -1.95
N ILE A 131 -24.38 -10.27 -2.72
CA ILE A 131 -25.61 -10.30 -3.52
C ILE A 131 -25.31 -10.72 -4.97
N MET A 132 -24.07 -10.53 -5.41
CA MET A 132 -23.64 -10.82 -6.79
C MET A 132 -23.46 -12.32 -7.06
N SER A 133 -23.87 -12.75 -8.26
CA SER A 133 -23.65 -14.12 -8.74
C SER A 133 -22.28 -14.28 -9.40
N ARG A 134 -21.82 -15.52 -9.61
CA ARG A 134 -20.55 -15.82 -10.31
C ARG A 134 -20.43 -15.17 -11.70
N GLY A 135 -21.54 -14.94 -12.39
CA GLY A 135 -21.56 -14.28 -13.71
C GLY A 135 -21.12 -12.82 -13.68
N GLU A 136 -21.20 -12.15 -12.53
CA GLU A 136 -20.92 -10.72 -12.37
C GLU A 136 -19.48 -10.43 -11.90
N LEU A 137 -18.60 -11.44 -11.92
CA LEU A 137 -17.20 -11.29 -11.50
C LEU A 137 -16.46 -10.20 -12.31
N GLY A 138 -16.81 -10.05 -13.59
CA GLY A 138 -16.27 -8.99 -14.44
C GLY A 138 -16.59 -7.58 -13.94
N LEU A 139 -17.82 -7.36 -13.46
CA LEU A 139 -18.24 -6.08 -12.90
C LEU A 139 -17.52 -5.78 -11.58
N TYR A 140 -17.42 -6.78 -10.70
CA TYR A 140 -16.67 -6.66 -9.44
C TYR A 140 -15.20 -6.25 -9.68
N ASN A 141 -14.52 -6.94 -10.61
CA ASN A 141 -13.13 -6.65 -10.95
C ASN A 141 -12.96 -5.27 -11.60
N SER A 142 -13.93 -4.84 -12.40
CA SER A 142 -13.91 -3.51 -13.03
C SER A 142 -14.00 -2.40 -11.98
N ILE A 143 -14.91 -2.51 -11.01
CA ILE A 143 -15.05 -1.53 -9.92
C ILE A 143 -13.79 -1.53 -9.04
N SER A 144 -13.28 -2.71 -8.69
CA SER A 144 -12.03 -2.84 -7.94
C SER A 144 -10.85 -2.16 -8.67
N THR A 145 -10.76 -2.34 -9.99
CA THR A 145 -9.73 -1.70 -10.83
C THR A 145 -9.85 -0.17 -10.81
N ILE A 146 -11.06 0.38 -10.85
CA ILE A 146 -11.30 1.83 -10.75
C ILE A 146 -10.84 2.37 -9.38
N ILE A 147 -11.12 1.65 -8.30
CA ILE A 147 -10.66 2.04 -6.95
C ILE A 147 -9.13 2.10 -6.91
N TRP A 148 -8.44 1.08 -7.42
CA TRP A 148 -6.98 1.06 -7.47
C TRP A 148 -6.38 2.12 -8.39
N ALA A 149 -7.03 2.41 -9.52
CA ALA A 149 -6.64 3.50 -10.41
C ALA A 149 -6.75 4.86 -9.69
N TRP A 150 -7.77 5.04 -8.85
CA TRP A 150 -7.92 6.24 -8.02
C TRP A 150 -6.79 6.36 -6.99
N VAL A 151 -6.45 5.26 -6.30
CA VAL A 151 -5.29 5.22 -5.39
C VAL A 151 -4.00 5.60 -6.13
N ALA A 152 -3.75 5.02 -7.30
CA ALA A 152 -2.57 5.34 -8.11
C ALA A 152 -2.51 6.82 -8.52
N LEU A 153 -3.66 7.41 -8.86
CA LEU A 153 -3.77 8.84 -9.16
C LEU A 153 -3.46 9.70 -7.93
N LEU A 154 -3.93 9.33 -6.73
CA LEU A 154 -3.58 10.04 -5.49
C LEU A 154 -2.08 9.94 -5.19
N ILE A 155 -1.45 8.79 -5.42
CA ILE A 155 0.01 8.60 -5.28
C ILE A 155 0.78 9.51 -6.26
N PHE A 156 0.27 9.71 -7.47
CA PHE A 156 0.87 10.66 -8.41
C PHE A 156 0.72 12.12 -7.94
N ILE A 157 -0.48 12.50 -7.46
CA ILE A 157 -0.73 13.87 -7.01
C ILE A 157 0.10 14.20 -5.77
N GLN A 158 0.19 13.32 -4.78
CA GLN A 158 1.03 13.56 -3.61
C GLN A 158 2.51 13.68 -3.97
N LEU A 159 3.02 12.87 -4.89
CA LEU A 159 4.41 12.97 -5.35
C LEU A 159 4.69 14.37 -5.91
N LYS A 160 3.79 14.87 -6.76
CA LYS A 160 3.88 16.21 -7.34
C LYS A 160 3.83 17.30 -6.27
N VAL A 161 2.81 17.27 -5.41
CA VAL A 161 2.53 18.34 -4.43
C VAL A 161 3.59 18.41 -3.34
N LEU A 162 3.99 17.27 -2.77
CA LEU A 162 4.95 17.25 -1.66
C LEU A 162 6.37 17.67 -2.05
N ASN A 163 6.73 17.49 -3.33
CA ASN A 163 8.06 17.82 -3.84
C ASN A 163 8.08 19.06 -4.74
N ASP A 164 6.96 19.78 -4.83
CA ASP A 164 6.75 20.93 -5.73
C ASP A 164 7.24 20.69 -7.17
N TYR A 165 6.93 19.51 -7.71
CA TYR A 165 7.36 19.15 -9.05
C TYR A 165 6.41 19.68 -10.12
N THR A 166 7.00 20.09 -11.25
CA THR A 166 6.20 20.28 -12.47
C THR A 166 5.59 18.96 -12.93
N PHE A 167 4.50 19.01 -13.69
CA PHE A 167 3.82 17.79 -14.17
C PHE A 167 4.76 16.86 -14.93
N LYS A 168 5.60 17.40 -15.83
CA LYS A 168 6.57 16.62 -16.62
C LYS A 168 7.63 15.96 -15.73
N LYS A 169 8.18 16.68 -14.75
CA LYS A 169 9.14 16.12 -13.80
C LYS A 169 8.50 15.01 -12.97
N SER A 170 7.27 15.21 -12.49
CA SER A 170 6.52 14.24 -11.69
C SER A 170 6.31 12.92 -12.41
N VAL A 171 5.97 12.95 -13.71
CA VAL A 171 5.81 11.73 -14.52
C VAL A 171 7.15 10.97 -14.61
N GLY A 172 8.25 11.67 -14.88
CA GLY A 172 9.58 11.04 -14.92
C GLY A 172 9.98 10.40 -13.58
N VAL A 173 9.78 11.12 -12.48
CA VAL A 173 10.07 10.62 -11.12
C VAL A 173 9.19 9.42 -10.76
N MET A 174 7.90 9.45 -11.12
CA MET A 174 6.99 8.33 -10.89
C MET A 174 7.45 7.08 -11.64
N LEU A 175 7.84 7.22 -12.91
CA LEU A 175 8.38 6.11 -13.71
C LEU A 175 9.67 5.55 -13.11
N LEU A 176 10.61 6.41 -12.71
CA LEU A 176 11.84 5.99 -12.03
C LEU A 176 11.54 5.27 -10.70
N THR A 177 10.54 5.73 -9.95
CA THR A 177 10.10 5.09 -8.71
C THR A 177 9.56 3.69 -8.96
N ILE A 178 8.76 3.51 -10.02
CA ILE A 178 8.25 2.19 -10.42
C ILE A 178 9.39 1.27 -10.82
N VAL A 179 10.34 1.75 -11.64
CA VAL A 179 11.52 0.96 -12.04
C VAL A 179 12.36 0.56 -10.84
N ALA A 180 12.63 1.49 -9.92
CA ALA A 180 13.37 1.21 -8.70
C ALA A 180 12.67 0.17 -7.82
N PHE A 181 11.34 0.27 -7.71
CA PHE A 181 10.54 -0.70 -6.97
C PHE A 181 10.59 -2.09 -7.61
N LEU A 182 10.49 -2.18 -8.94
CA LEU A 182 10.59 -3.45 -9.67
C LEU A 182 11.98 -4.09 -9.53
N ILE A 183 13.05 -3.29 -9.63
CA ILE A 183 14.42 -3.76 -9.42
C ILE A 183 14.59 -4.27 -7.99
N PHE A 184 14.12 -3.51 -6.99
CA PHE A 184 14.19 -3.90 -5.58
C PHE A 184 13.52 -5.26 -5.33
N TRP A 185 12.27 -5.43 -5.77
CA TRP A 185 11.55 -6.69 -5.60
C TRP A 185 12.11 -7.83 -6.44
N GLY A 186 12.62 -7.53 -7.64
CA GLY A 186 13.33 -8.48 -8.48
C GLY A 186 14.60 -9.01 -7.80
N THR A 187 15.39 -8.13 -7.17
CA THR A 187 16.57 -8.50 -6.39
C THR A 187 16.20 -9.35 -5.19
N VAL A 188 15.19 -8.95 -4.39
CA VAL A 188 14.73 -9.72 -3.23
C VAL A 188 14.26 -11.12 -3.66
N GLY A 189 13.48 -11.21 -4.74
CA GLY A 189 13.00 -12.48 -5.29
C GLY A 189 14.15 -13.37 -5.77
N LEU A 190 15.13 -12.80 -6.47
CA LEU A 190 16.31 -13.53 -6.95
C LEU A 190 17.18 -14.04 -5.80
N THR A 191 17.46 -13.21 -4.80
CA THR A 191 18.21 -13.62 -3.61
C THR A 191 17.50 -14.76 -2.89
N PHE A 192 16.18 -14.66 -2.69
CA PHE A 192 15.40 -15.73 -2.07
C PHE A 192 15.45 -17.03 -2.87
N ALA A 193 15.31 -16.97 -4.20
CA ALA A 193 15.40 -18.14 -5.07
C ALA A 193 16.77 -18.82 -4.96
N LEU A 194 17.86 -18.05 -5.06
CA LEU A 194 19.23 -18.57 -4.95
C LEU A 194 19.51 -19.18 -3.57
N THR A 195 19.06 -18.53 -2.49
CA THR A 195 19.20 -19.08 -1.14
C THR A 195 18.47 -20.41 -1.01
N ASN A 196 17.25 -20.53 -1.54
CA ASN A 196 16.54 -21.81 -1.52
C ASN A 196 17.24 -22.90 -2.32
N HIS A 197 17.81 -22.58 -3.50
CA HIS A 197 18.60 -23.53 -4.28
C HIS A 197 19.82 -24.04 -3.50
N VAL A 198 20.55 -23.15 -2.82
CA VAL A 198 21.70 -23.54 -1.99
C VAL A 198 21.26 -24.42 -0.82
N LEU A 199 20.20 -24.04 -0.10
CA LEU A 199 19.69 -24.83 1.02
C LEU A 199 19.19 -26.21 0.58
N GLN A 200 18.53 -26.29 -0.57
CA GLN A 200 18.09 -27.55 -1.15
C GLN A 200 19.27 -28.45 -1.51
N PHE A 201 20.28 -27.90 -2.20
CA PHE A 201 21.50 -28.64 -2.51
C PHE A 201 22.19 -29.18 -1.24
N VAL A 202 22.33 -28.35 -0.19
CA VAL A 202 22.91 -28.79 1.09
C VAL A 202 22.07 -29.90 1.73
N ARG A 203 20.73 -29.81 1.69
CA ARG A 203 19.84 -30.87 2.20
C ARG A 203 20.01 -32.17 1.42
N GLU A 204 20.07 -32.11 0.11
CA GLU A 204 20.27 -33.28 -0.77
C GLU A 204 21.61 -33.95 -0.47
N VAL A 205 22.69 -33.18 -0.35
CA VAL A 205 24.03 -33.69 0.01
C VAL A 205 24.03 -34.35 1.40
N ILE A 206 23.37 -33.75 2.41
CA ILE A 206 23.28 -34.33 3.76
C ILE A 206 22.51 -35.65 3.72
N VAL A 207 21.42 -35.71 2.95
CA VAL A 207 20.60 -36.91 2.82
C VAL A 207 21.39 -38.04 2.15
N GLU A 208 22.08 -37.76 1.05
CA GLU A 208 22.94 -38.74 0.36
C GLU A 208 24.08 -39.24 1.26
N ALA A 209 24.77 -38.33 1.97
CA ALA A 209 25.83 -38.69 2.89
C ALA A 209 25.33 -39.61 4.02
N ARG A 210 24.12 -39.37 4.54
CA ARG A 210 23.50 -40.23 5.56
C ARG A 210 23.18 -41.62 5.01
N TYR A 211 22.61 -41.71 3.81
CA TYR A 211 22.34 -43.00 3.17
C TYR A 211 23.61 -43.84 2.97
N LEU A 212 24.73 -43.19 2.62
CA LEU A 212 26.02 -43.86 2.46
C LEU A 212 26.66 -44.31 3.78
N LEU A 213 26.28 -43.70 4.92
CA LEU A 213 26.78 -44.09 6.24
C LEU A 213 25.94 -45.19 6.90
N GLU A 214 24.67 -45.31 6.52
CA GLU A 214 23.74 -46.33 7.05
C GLU A 214 23.79 -47.67 6.29
N ASN A 215 24.58 -47.77 5.22
CA ASN A 215 24.73 -48.97 4.37
C ASN A 215 26.20 -49.40 4.25
#